data_AF-R7I6Y2-F1
#
_entry.id   AF-R7I6Y2-F1
#
_cell.length_a   1.000
_cell.length_b   1.000
_cell.length_c   1.000
_cell.angle_alpha   90.00
_cell.angle_beta   90.00
_cell.angle_gamma   90.00
#
_symmetry.space_group_name_H-M   'P 1'
#
loop_
_entity.id
_entity.type
_entity.pdbx_description
1 polymer ?
#
loop_
_entity_poly.entity_id
_entity_poly.type
_entity_poly.pdbx_seq_one_letter_code
_entity_poly.pdbx_strand_id
1 'polypeptide(L)' 'MLVSAIAGRERILDAYRHAIENKYRFFSYGDAMFLENAPQAK' A
#
# COMPACT_ATOMS: atom_id res chain seq x y z
N MET A 1 10.31 -3.58 -0.99
CA MET A 1 10.72 -4.58 0.03
C MET A 1 10.48 -4.10 1.46
N LEU A 2 10.82 -2.86 1.86
CA LEU A 2 10.54 -2.35 3.23
C LEU A 2 9.05 -2.33 3.60
N VAL A 3 8.20 -1.67 2.80
CA VAL A 3 6.77 -1.53 3.10
C VAL A 3 6.05 -2.88 3.17
N SER A 4 6.44 -3.83 2.31
CA SER A 4 5.93 -5.20 2.33
C SER A 4 6.31 -5.97 3.61
N ALA A 5 7.44 -5.66 4.24
CA ALA A 5 7.82 -6.26 5.52
C ALA A 5 6.97 -5.71 6.69
N ILE A 6 6.50 -4.46 6.58
CA ILE A 6 5.66 -3.80 7.59
C ILE A 6 4.21 -4.29 7.51
N ALA A 7 3.63 -4.33 6.30
CA ALA A 7 2.19 -4.55 6.12
C ALA A 7 1.82 -5.90 5.46
N GLY A 8 2.82 -6.73 5.18
CA GLY A 8 2.67 -7.99 4.45
C GLY A 8 2.69 -7.79 2.93
N ARG A 9 3.27 -8.77 2.23
CA ARG A 9 3.49 -8.68 0.78
C ARG A 9 2.19 -8.64 -0.02
N GLU A 10 1.29 -9.60 0.18
CA GLU A 10 0.07 -9.71 -0.62
C GLU A 10 -0.82 -8.48 -0.47
N ARG A 11 -1.07 -8.03 0.77
CA ARG A 11 -1.85 -6.81 1.05
C ARG A 11 -1.29 -5.57 0.36
N ILE A 12 0.03 -5.40 0.38
CA ILE A 12 0.66 -4.26 -0.29
C ILE A 12 0.55 -4.38 -1.81
N LEU A 13 0.72 -5.58 -2.38
CA LEU A 13 0.52 -5.79 -3.82
C LEU A 13 -0.92 -5.49 -4.25
N ASP A 14 -1.91 -5.89 -3.45
CA ASP A 14 -3.33 -5.58 -3.68
C ASP A 14 -3.58 -4.07 -3.66
N ALA A 15 -3.04 -3.37 -2.65
CA ALA A 15 -3.15 -1.92 -2.55
C ALA A 15 -2.49 -1.20 -3.74
N TYR A 16 -1.33 -1.67 -4.19
CA TYR A 16 -0.66 -1.13 -5.38
C TYR A 16 -1.51 -1.34 -6.65
N ARG A 17 -2.13 -2.51 -6.82
CA ARG A 17 -3.04 -2.77 -7.96
C ARG A 17 -4.21 -1.79 -7.96
N HIS A 18 -4.86 -1.63 -6.83
CA HIS A 18 -5.95 -0.66 -6.66
C HIS A 18 -5.49 0.78 -7.00
N ALA A 19 -4.32 1.18 -6.50
CA ALA A 19 -3.78 2.51 -6.75
C ALA A 19 -3.44 2.75 -8.24
N ILE A 20 -2.98 1.71 -8.95
CA ILE A 20 -2.75 1.77 -10.41
C ILE A 20 -4.06 1.93 -11.17
N GLU A 21 -5.08 1.11 -10.85
CA GLU A 21 -6.41 1.18 -11.49
C GLU A 21 -7.05 2.56 -11.32
N ASN A 22 -6.82 3.20 -10.18
CA ASN A 22 -7.32 4.53 -9.84
C ASN A 22 -6.36 5.66 -10.22
N LYS A 23 -5.27 5.36 -10.95
CA LYS A 23 -4.32 6.35 -11.48
C LYS A 23 -3.68 7.25 -10.43
N TYR A 24 -3.34 6.70 -9.27
CA TYR A 24 -2.54 7.40 -8.27
C TYR A 24 -1.15 7.72 -8.84
N ARG A 25 -0.55 8.80 -8.34
CA ARG A 25 0.80 9.23 -8.73
C ARG A 25 1.82 8.49 -7.87
N PHE A 26 2.86 7.97 -8.49
CA PHE A 26 3.92 7.22 -7.82
C PHE A 26 5.25 7.98 -7.80
N PHE A 27 6.25 7.45 -7.08
CA PHE A 27 7.59 8.00 -6.91
C PHE A 27 7.63 9.32 -6.11
N SER A 28 8.67 10.13 -6.32
CA SER A 28 9.13 11.16 -5.40
C SER A 28 8.12 12.28 -5.11
N TYR A 29 7.22 12.58 -6.06
CA TYR A 29 6.18 13.61 -5.93
C TYR A 29 4.78 13.02 -6.09
N GLY A 30 4.66 11.73 -5.83
CA GLY A 30 3.42 10.98 -5.91
C GLY A 30 2.49 11.24 -4.73
N ASP A 31 1.46 10.43 -4.64
CA ASP A 31 0.54 10.41 -3.53
C ASP A 31 1.12 9.57 -2.37
N ALA A 32 0.48 9.65 -1.20
CA ALA A 32 0.92 8.99 0.02
C ALA A 32 0.01 7.82 0.40
N MET A 33 0.57 6.87 1.14
CA MET A 33 -0.15 5.75 1.74
C MET A 33 -0.01 5.83 3.26
N PHE A 34 -1.12 5.78 3.99
CA PHE A 34 -1.13 5.71 5.44
C PHE A 34 -1.32 4.25 5.88
N LEU A 35 -0.39 3.75 6.69
CA LEU A 35 -0.46 2.41 7.26
C LEU A 35 -0.73 2.53 8.76
N GLU A 36 -1.90 2.08 9.17
CA GLU A 36 -2.26 1.97 10.59
C GLU A 36 -1.98 0.56 11.11
N ASN A 37 -1.65 0.47 12.40
CA ASN A 37 -1.54 -0.80 13.09
C ASN A 37 -2.94 -1.21 13.61
N ALA A 38 -3.87 -1.40 12.68
CA ALA A 38 -5.20 -1.90 13.03
C ALA A 38 -5.14 -3.43 13.21
N PRO A 39 -5.79 -3.99 14.24
CA PRO A 39 -5.95 -5.43 14.34
C PRO A 39 -6.63 -5.93 13.06
N GLN A 40 -6.04 -6.93 12.43
CA GLN A 40 -6.62 -7.55 11.24
C GLN A 40 -8.01 -8.08 11.62
N ALA A 41 -9.05 -7.51 11.01
CA ALA A 41 -10.40 -8.05 11.12
C ALA A 41 -10.34 -9.52 10.68
N LYS A 42 -10.69 -10.42 11.61
CA LYS A 42 -10.73 -11.86 11.38
C LYS A 42 -11.77 -12.21 10.32
#